data_AF-A0A2S7BY76-F1
#
_entry.id   AF-A0A2S7BY76-F1
#
_cell.length_a   1.000
_cell.length_b   1.000
_cell.length_c   1.000
_cell.angle_alpha   90.00
_cell.angle_beta   90.00
_cell.angle_gamma   90.00
#
_symmetry.space_group_name_H-M   'P 1'
#
loop_
_entity.id
_entity.type
_entity.pdbx_description
1 polymer ?
#
loop_
_entity_poly.entity_id
_entity_poly.type
_entity_poly.pdbx_seq_one_letter_code
_entity_poly.pdbx_strand_id
1 'polypeptide(L)'
;MRPFLVQRPRFPNARATWGVITAVARRDWIFWITSGKKADTRIKRVATACDMLASGKRRACCFDRSGMYSTSLAAPTPKAG
;
A
#
# COMPACT_ATOMS: atom_id res chain seq x y z
N MET A 1 -14.98 -22.74 18.61
CA MET A 1 -14.38 -22.46 17.28
C MET A 1 -15.27 -21.46 16.55
N ARG A 2 -14.82 -20.20 16.39
CA ARG A 2 -15.56 -19.22 15.57
C ARG A 2 -15.14 -19.41 14.12
N PRO A 3 -16.05 -19.65 13.18
CA PRO A 3 -15.67 -19.72 11.78
C PRO A 3 -15.11 -18.36 11.40
N PHE A 4 -13.89 -18.35 10.85
CA PHE A 4 -13.37 -17.18 10.16
C PHE A 4 -14.32 -16.91 9.01
N LEU A 5 -15.34 -16.08 9.26
CA LEU A 5 -16.08 -15.42 8.21
C LEU A 5 -15.02 -14.71 7.38
N VAL A 6 -14.72 -15.27 6.20
CA VAL A 6 -13.93 -14.61 5.16
C VAL A 6 -14.69 -13.32 4.89
N GLN A 7 -14.26 -12.24 5.54
CA GLN A 7 -14.83 -10.93 5.33
C GLN A 7 -14.60 -10.62 3.87
N ARG A 8 -15.68 -10.66 3.10
CA ARG A 8 -15.70 -10.26 1.71
C ARG A 8 -15.07 -8.86 1.66
N PRO A 9 -13.95 -8.67 0.95
CA PRO A 9 -13.23 -7.41 1.01
C PRO A 9 -14.16 -6.30 0.53
N ARG A 10 -14.27 -5.22 1.32
CA ARG A 10 -15.13 -4.06 1.05
C ARG A 10 -14.88 -3.41 -0.32
N PHE A 11 -13.77 -3.74 -0.99
CA PHE A 11 -13.40 -3.24 -2.31
C PHE A 11 -12.87 -4.39 -3.20
N PRO A 12 -13.74 -5.15 -3.90
CA PRO A 12 -13.32 -6.27 -4.75
C PRO A 12 -12.42 -5.82 -5.90
N ASN A 13 -12.73 -4.67 -6.52
CA ASN A 13 -11.96 -4.13 -7.65
C ASN A 13 -10.56 -3.68 -7.23
N ALA A 14 -10.44 -3.01 -6.07
CA ALA A 14 -9.14 -2.62 -5.54
C ALA A 14 -8.26 -3.83 -5.25
N ARG A 15 -8.84 -4.92 -4.73
CA ARG A 15 -8.11 -6.17 -4.45
C ARG A 15 -7.70 -6.90 -5.72
N ALA A 16 -8.53 -6.89 -6.76
CA ALA A 16 -8.15 -7.43 -8.06
C ALA A 16 -6.93 -6.67 -8.60
N THR A 17 -6.98 -5.34 -8.65
CA THR A 17 -5.84 -4.50 -9.08
C THR A 17 -4.60 -4.75 -8.21
N TRP A 18 -4.75 -4.85 -6.89
CA TRP A 18 -3.65 -5.16 -5.98
C TRP A 18 -2.96 -6.51 -6.27
N GLY A 19 -3.75 -7.51 -6.68
CA GLY A 19 -3.26 -8.84 -7.04
C GLY A 19 -2.39 -8.81 -8.29
N VAL A 20 -2.80 -8.07 -9.33
CA VAL A 20 -2.08 -8.01 -10.62
C VAL A 20 -0.88 -7.05 -10.63
N ILE A 21 -0.81 -6.05 -9.75
CA ILE A 21 0.36 -5.15 -9.72
C ILE A 21 1.63 -5.85 -9.20
N THR A 22 2.78 -5.36 -9.64
CA THR A 22 4.09 -5.87 -9.26
C THR A 22 4.39 -5.67 -7.77
N ALA A 23 5.30 -6.47 -7.21
CA ALA A 23 5.74 -6.33 -5.83
C ALA A 23 6.29 -4.91 -5.53
N VAL A 24 6.99 -4.31 -6.49
CA VAL A 24 7.48 -2.93 -6.41
C VAL A 24 6.32 -1.94 -6.28
N ALA A 25 5.29 -2.06 -7.13
CA ALA A 25 4.13 -1.19 -7.06
C ALA A 25 3.37 -1.33 -5.73
N ARG A 26 3.28 -2.54 -5.16
CA ARG A 26 2.70 -2.74 -3.82
C ARG A 26 3.54 -2.05 -2.74
N ARG A 27 4.87 -2.15 -2.81
CA ARG A 27 5.78 -1.44 -1.89
C ARG A 27 5.59 0.07 -1.98
N ASP A 28 5.47 0.61 -3.19
CA ASP A 28 5.23 2.05 -3.41
C ASP A 28 3.92 2.51 -2.74
N TRP A 29 2.84 1.74 -2.88
CA TRP A 29 1.57 2.03 -2.20
C TRP A 29 1.68 1.98 -0.68
N ILE A 30 2.34 0.95 -0.14
CA ILE A 30 2.54 0.82 1.32
C ILE A 30 3.36 2.01 1.82
N PHE A 31 4.45 2.36 1.16
CA PHE A 31 5.26 3.52 1.51
C PHE A 31 4.45 4.80 1.49
N TRP A 32 3.71 5.03 0.39
CA TRP A 32 2.91 6.24 0.23
C TRP A 32 1.87 6.37 1.36
N ILE A 33 1.24 5.26 1.76
CA ILE A 33 0.33 5.24 2.92
C ILE A 33 1.08 5.54 4.22
N THR A 34 2.20 4.87 4.49
CA THR A 34 2.92 4.95 5.78
C THR A 34 3.69 6.25 5.99
N SER A 35 4.06 6.96 4.91
CA SER A 35 4.76 8.25 4.97
C SER A 35 3.96 9.38 5.63
N GLY A 36 2.65 9.19 5.86
CA GLY A 36 1.86 10.13 6.66
C GLY A 36 2.27 10.07 8.12
N LYS A 37 2.83 11.16 8.66
CA LYS A 37 3.27 11.23 10.08
C LYS A 37 2.12 11.00 11.06
N LYS A 38 0.93 11.53 10.77
CA LYS A 38 -0.27 11.43 11.62
C LYS A 38 -1.08 10.17 11.29
N ALA A 39 -1.63 9.51 12.30
CA ALA A 39 -2.47 8.32 12.13
C ALA A 39 -3.71 8.59 11.25
N ASP A 40 -4.39 9.71 11.45
CA ASP A 40 -5.54 10.12 10.62
C ASP A 40 -5.19 10.25 9.14
N THR A 41 -4.01 10.76 8.83
CA THR A 41 -3.54 10.87 7.45
C THR A 41 -3.32 9.49 6.84
N ARG A 42 -2.81 8.52 7.60
CA ARG A 42 -2.65 7.14 7.11
C ARG A 42 -4.00 6.51 6.81
N ILE A 43 -4.99 6.68 7.69
CA ILE A 43 -6.36 6.16 7.47
C ILE A 43 -6.96 6.76 6.20
N LYS A 44 -6.87 8.09 6.01
CA LYS A 44 -7.33 8.77 4.79
C LYS A 44 -6.63 8.23 3.55
N ARG A 45 -5.30 8.02 3.61
CA ARG A 45 -4.53 7.46 2.49
C ARG A 45 -4.90 6.02 2.16
N VAL A 46 -5.24 5.19 3.15
CA VAL A 46 -5.75 3.83 2.88
C VAL A 46 -7.06 3.90 2.07
N ALA A 47 -8.00 4.76 2.46
CA ALA A 47 -9.25 4.93 1.74
C ALA A 47 -9.01 5.44 0.30
N THR A 48 -8.15 6.45 0.13
CA THR A 48 -7.77 6.96 -1.20
C THR A 48 -7.05 5.92 -2.04
N ALA A 49 -6.17 5.09 -1.45
CA ALA A 49 -5.49 4.02 -2.18
C ALA A 49 -6.50 2.97 -2.68
N CYS A 50 -7.47 2.58 -1.85
CA CYS A 50 -8.54 1.68 -2.27
C CYS A 50 -9.36 2.26 -3.43
N ASP A 51 -9.73 3.54 -3.37
CA ASP A 51 -10.45 4.23 -4.44
C ASP A 51 -9.63 4.25 -5.75
N MET A 52 -8.38 4.69 -5.68
CA MET A 52 -7.48 4.75 -6.83
C MET A 52 -7.22 3.37 -7.45
N LEU A 53 -7.03 2.34 -6.63
CA LEU A 53 -6.86 0.95 -7.09
C LEU A 53 -8.15 0.42 -7.73
N ALA A 54 -9.31 0.79 -7.19
CA ALA A 54 -10.60 0.43 -7.79
C ALA A 54 -10.82 1.14 -9.14
N SER A 55 -10.32 2.37 -9.30
CA SER A 55 -10.27 3.08 -10.60
C SER A 55 -9.21 2.54 -11.56
N GLY A 56 -8.45 1.50 -11.19
CA GLY A 56 -7.45 0.86 -12.05
C GLY A 56 -6.06 1.53 -12.05
N LYS A 57 -5.81 2.51 -11.16
CA LYS A 57 -4.45 3.04 -11.00
C LYS A 57 -3.55 1.99 -10.38
N ARG A 58 -2.55 1.57 -11.15
CA ARG A 58 -1.56 0.57 -10.74
C ARG A 58 -0.43 1.16 -9.88
N ARG A 59 -0.26 2.48 -9.86
CA ARG A 59 0.81 3.18 -9.13
C ARG A 59 0.30 4.41 -8.39
N ALA A 60 0.94 4.74 -7.27
CA ALA A 60 0.73 5.99 -6.55
C ALA A 60 1.26 7.17 -7.42
N CYS A 61 0.41 8.17 -7.64
CA CYS A 61 0.61 9.19 -8.67
C CYS A 61 1.68 10.25 -8.34
N CYS A 62 2.04 10.41 -7.05
CA CYS A 62 2.97 11.44 -6.58
C CYS A 62 4.01 10.86 -5.61
N PHE A 63 4.40 9.59 -5.80
CA PHE A 63 5.42 8.96 -4.98
C PHE A 63 6.81 9.18 -5.60
N ASP A 64 7.67 9.90 -4.87
CA ASP A 64 9.09 10.02 -5.24
C ASP A 64 9.78 8.67 -5.08
N ARG A 65 10.03 8.03 -6.22
CA ARG A 65 10.75 6.75 -6.31
C ARG A 65 12.26 6.94 -6.30
N SER A 66 12.75 8.18 -6.42
CA SER A 66 14.18 8.46 -6.38
C SER A 66 14.77 8.16 -5.00
N GLY A 67 13.94 8.07 -3.96
CA GLY A 67 14.38 7.82 -2.59
C GLY A 67 15.16 9.00 -1.99
N MET A 68 15.36 10.09 -2.74
CA MET A 68 16.15 11.25 -2.32
C MET A 68 15.57 11.92 -1.07
N TYR A 69 14.25 11.83 -0.88
CA TYR A 69 13.55 12.50 0.23
C TYR A 69 12.88 11.54 1.21
N SER A 70 13.17 10.24 1.12
CA SER A 70 12.40 9.18 1.76
C SER A 70 13.29 8.28 2.63
N THR A 71 13.31 8.52 3.95
CA THR A 71 13.98 7.64 4.94
C THR A 71 13.06 6.53 5.48
N SER A 72 11.80 6.45 5.04
CA SER A 72 10.77 5.68 5.76
C SER A 72 10.77 4.16 5.51
N LEU A 73 11.48 3.63 4.51
CA LEU A 73 11.59 2.18 4.28
C LEU A 73 13.01 1.81 3.81
N ALA A 74 13.78 1.15 4.67
CA ALA A 74 15.00 0.46 4.28
C ALA A 74 14.68 -0.96 3.78
N ALA A 75 15.52 -1.51 2.88
CA ALA A 75 15.50 -2.94 2.63
C ALA A 75 15.88 -3.67 3.94
N PRO A 76 15.24 -4.79 4.28
CA PRO A 76 15.71 -5.60 5.40
C PRO A 76 17.15 -6.02 5.12
N THR A 77 18.08 -5.59 5.97
CA THR A 77 19.46 -6.08 5.90
C THR A 77 19.46 -7.56 6.29
N PRO A 78 20.11 -8.45 5.52
CA PRO A 78 20.27 -9.84 5.96
C PRO A 78 20.93 -9.83 7.34
N LYS A 79 20.39 -10.63 8.28
CA LYS A 79 21.06 -10.85 9.58
C LYS A 79 22.45 -11.39 9.26
N ALA A 80 23.49 -10.67 9.67
CA ALA A 80 24.83 -11.23 9.70
C ALA A 80 24.76 -12.51 10.53
N GLY A 81 25.15 -13.63 9.91
CA GLY A 81 25.24 -14.94 10.55
C GLY A 81 26.36 -14.97 11.57
#